data_AF-A0AAV0ZS16-F1
#
_entry.id   AF-A0AAV0ZS16-F1
#
_cell.length_a   1.000
_cell.length_b   1.000
_cell.length_c   1.000
_cell.angle_alpha   90.00
_cell.angle_beta   90.00
_cell.angle_gamma   90.00
#
_symmetry.space_group_name_H-M   'P 1'
#
loop_
_entity.id
_entity.type
_entity.pdbx_description
1 polymer ?
#
loop_
_entity_poly.entity_id
_entity_poly.type
_entity_poly.pdbx_seq_one_letter_code
_entity_poly.pdbx_strand_id
1 'polypeptide(L)'
;MVVFSVKPLFTIFVVSLTLLVVFTLLSPRYPFSQNWISGEPSLYASPFRFLFLFLALICQKDLNFETGGEVDIWSVRRLMEWRPCKWWLQGHQTALPLETNGYIRVDCYGGLNQMRRDFCDGVGIARLLKATLVLPKFEVASYWNETSGFADVYDLDYFIQQMNGFVKVVKTLPPDIATKEPVQVDCSKRKGQFDYVESVLPSLLKGKEN
;
A
#
# COMPACT_ATOMS: atom_id res chain seq x y z
N MET A 1 -14.61 -16.92 -1.21
CA MET A 1 -13.30 -16.25 -1.11
C MET A 1 -13.50 -14.86 -0.54
N VAL A 2 -12.55 -14.36 0.27
CA VAL A 2 -12.52 -12.97 0.72
C VAL A 2 -11.44 -12.20 -0.04
N VAL A 3 -11.75 -10.97 -0.44
CA VAL A 3 -10.82 -10.06 -1.12
C VAL A 3 -10.61 -8.81 -0.27
N PHE A 4 -9.36 -8.47 -0.04
CA PHE A 4 -8.96 -7.21 0.57
C PHE A 4 -8.54 -6.25 -0.54
N SER A 5 -9.18 -5.07 -0.58
CA SER A 5 -8.89 -4.04 -1.57
C SER A 5 -8.70 -2.70 -0.85
N VAL A 6 -7.47 -2.19 -0.89
CA VAL A 6 -7.16 -0.85 -0.37
C VAL A 6 -7.30 0.13 -1.53
N LYS A 7 -8.52 0.61 -1.78
CA LYS A 7 -8.72 1.62 -2.81
C LYS A 7 -8.01 2.90 -2.39
N PRO A 8 -7.19 3.51 -3.26
CA PRO A 8 -6.54 4.76 -2.93
C PRO A 8 -7.60 5.85 -2.77
N LEU A 9 -7.80 6.32 -1.53
CA LEU A 9 -8.58 7.54 -1.23
C LEU A 9 -8.01 8.79 -1.93
N PHE A 10 -6.78 8.69 -2.44
CA PHE A 10 -6.06 9.74 -3.13
C PHE A 10 -6.85 10.32 -4.31
N THR A 11 -7.59 9.50 -5.07
CA THR A 11 -8.38 10.00 -6.21
C THR A 11 -9.48 10.96 -5.75
N ILE A 12 -10.16 10.64 -4.63
CA ILE A 12 -11.21 11.50 -4.07
C ILE A 12 -10.59 12.80 -3.54
N PHE A 13 -9.45 12.72 -2.85
CA PHE A 13 -8.76 13.89 -2.34
C PHE A 13 -8.24 14.81 -3.44
N VAL A 14 -7.65 14.27 -4.51
CA VAL A 14 -7.14 15.08 -5.63
C VAL A 14 -8.28 15.72 -6.41
N VAL A 15 -9.37 14.99 -6.68
CA VAL A 15 -10.56 15.55 -7.35
C VAL A 15 -11.22 16.63 -6.47
N SER A 16 -11.33 16.38 -5.17
CA SER A 16 -11.86 17.37 -4.23
C SER A 16 -10.98 18.62 -4.14
N LEU A 17 -9.66 18.46 -4.04
CA LEU A 17 -8.71 19.57 -3.96
C LEU A 17 -8.66 20.37 -5.25
N THR A 18 -8.70 19.71 -6.41
CA THR A 18 -8.75 20.39 -7.72
C THR A 18 -10.05 21.17 -7.90
N LEU A 19 -11.20 20.59 -7.52
CA LEU A 19 -12.48 21.31 -7.51
C LEU A 19 -12.46 22.50 -6.55
N LEU A 20 -11.84 22.37 -5.38
CA LEU A 20 -11.69 23.46 -4.42
C LEU A 20 -10.81 24.59 -4.98
N VAL A 21 -9.68 24.25 -5.62
CA VAL A 21 -8.80 25.22 -6.29
C VAL A 21 -9.56 25.94 -7.42
N VAL A 22 -10.26 25.20 -8.28
CA VAL A 22 -11.10 25.77 -9.34
C VAL A 22 -12.17 26.70 -8.77
N PHE A 23 -12.84 26.30 -7.69
CA PHE A 23 -13.83 27.14 -7.00
C PHE A 23 -13.20 28.42 -6.44
N THR A 24 -12.01 28.35 -5.85
CA THR A 24 -11.31 29.55 -5.34
C THR A 24 -10.83 30.48 -6.46
N LEU A 25 -10.47 29.94 -7.63
CA LEU A 25 -10.04 30.72 -8.80
C LEU A 25 -11.22 31.33 -9.58
N LEU A 26 -12.37 30.67 -9.58
CA LEU A 26 -13.60 31.14 -10.25
C LEU A 26 -14.50 31.99 -9.35
N SER A 27 -14.27 31.98 -8.03
CA SER A 27 -14.97 32.89 -7.12
C SER A 27 -14.58 34.33 -7.47
N PRO A 28 -15.56 35.22 -7.76
CA PRO A 28 -15.24 36.63 -7.97
C PRO A 28 -14.51 37.16 -6.75
N ARG A 29 -13.41 37.89 -6.96
CA ARG A 29 -12.66 38.54 -5.87
C ARG A 29 -13.68 39.32 -5.04
N TYR A 30 -13.86 38.91 -3.78
CA TYR A 30 -14.75 39.56 -2.84
C TYR A 30 -14.51 41.08 -2.88
N PRO A 31 -15.56 41.92 -3.01
CA PRO A 31 -15.39 43.36 -3.22
C PRO A 31 -14.93 44.12 -1.97
N PHE A 32 -14.54 43.43 -0.90
CA PHE A 32 -14.12 44.06 0.35
C PHE A 32 -12.60 44.28 0.42
N SER A 33 -12.08 45.09 -0.51
CA SER A 33 -10.78 45.78 -0.33
C SER A 33 -10.64 46.91 -1.34
N GLN A 34 -11.47 47.94 -1.19
CA GLN A 34 -11.14 49.28 -1.66
C GLN A 34 -11.36 50.22 -0.49
N ASN A 35 -10.35 50.32 0.37
CA ASN A 35 -10.06 51.51 1.20
C ASN A 35 -8.81 51.23 2.04
N TRP A 36 -7.64 51.34 1.41
CA TRP A 36 -6.37 51.57 2.11
C TRP A 36 -5.56 52.57 1.30
N ILE A 37 -6.02 53.82 1.32
CA ILE A 37 -5.14 54.96 1.06
C ILE A 37 -4.41 55.23 2.37
N SER A 38 -3.08 55.34 2.26
CA SER A 38 -2.08 55.76 3.26
C SER A 38 -1.48 54.68 4.18
N GLY A 39 -0.17 54.46 4.01
CA GLY A 39 0.78 54.19 5.09
C GLY A 39 1.22 52.74 5.33
N GLU A 40 2.51 52.49 5.13
CA GLU A 40 3.36 51.38 5.62
C GLU A 40 3.37 50.01 4.87
N PRO A 41 4.55 49.48 4.51
CA PRO A 41 4.69 48.16 3.91
C PRO A 41 4.58 47.08 4.99
N SER A 42 3.38 46.51 5.14
CA SER A 42 3.19 45.33 5.98
C SER A 42 3.86 44.10 5.37
N LEU A 43 4.46 43.34 6.28
CA LEU A 43 5.28 42.15 6.11
C LEU A 43 4.54 40.97 5.43
N TYR A 44 4.09 41.12 4.18
CA TYR A 44 3.57 40.00 3.40
C TYR A 44 4.72 39.24 2.75
N ALA A 45 5.38 38.41 3.58
CA ALA A 45 6.26 37.36 3.11
C ALA A 45 5.45 36.38 2.25
N SER A 46 5.57 36.55 0.93
CA SER A 46 5.02 35.68 -0.10
C SER A 46 5.25 34.20 0.24
N PRO A 47 4.21 33.33 0.21
CA PRO A 47 4.36 31.88 0.42
C PRO A 47 5.27 31.21 -0.63
N PHE A 48 5.61 31.91 -1.71
CA PHE A 48 6.55 31.44 -2.73
C PHE A 48 8.02 31.45 -2.27
N ARG A 49 8.39 32.28 -1.27
CA ARG A 49 9.78 32.30 -0.76
C ARG A 49 10.10 31.08 0.11
N PHE A 50 9.11 30.54 0.82
CA PHE A 50 9.31 29.35 1.65
C PHE A 50 9.48 28.09 0.79
N LEU A 51 8.76 27.99 -0.32
CA LEU A 51 8.87 26.87 -1.26
C LEU A 51 10.24 26.83 -1.96
N PHE A 52 10.80 27.99 -2.29
CA PHE A 52 12.10 28.10 -2.95
C PHE A 52 13.26 27.67 -2.03
N LEU A 53 13.20 28.03 -0.74
CA LEU A 53 14.19 27.61 0.26
C LEU A 53 14.08 26.11 0.58
N PHE A 54 12.87 25.55 0.54
CA PHE A 54 12.65 24.12 0.76
C PHE A 54 13.17 23.26 -0.42
N LEU A 55 13.00 23.73 -1.66
CA LEU A 55 13.58 23.11 -2.85
C LEU A 55 15.12 23.21 -2.88
N ALA A 56 15.68 24.36 -2.44
CA ALA A 56 17.12 24.54 -2.34
C ALA A 56 17.77 23.59 -1.31
N LEU A 57 17.06 23.24 -0.23
CA LEU A 57 17.54 22.31 0.80
C LEU A 57 17.53 20.84 0.35
N ILE A 58 16.66 20.47 -0.60
CA ILE A 58 16.65 19.14 -1.23
C ILE A 58 17.80 19.02 -2.25
N CYS A 59 18.23 20.14 -2.84
CA CYS A 59 19.24 20.16 -3.89
C CYS A 59 20.70 20.14 -3.37
N GLN A 60 20.95 20.26 -2.06
CA GLN A 60 22.30 20.42 -1.51
C GLN A 60 22.96 19.12 -0.99
N LYS A 61 22.45 17.95 -1.37
CA LYS A 61 23.17 16.68 -1.16
C LYS A 61 23.72 16.16 -2.49
N ASP A 62 24.66 16.92 -3.04
CA ASP A 62 25.63 16.41 -4.00
C ASP A 62 26.58 15.45 -3.25
N LEU A 63 26.24 14.16 -3.27
CA LEU A 63 27.23 13.12 -3.06
C LEU A 63 28.07 13.06 -4.34
N ASN A 64 29.31 13.57 -4.25
CA ASN A 64 30.33 13.34 -5.26
C ASN A 64 30.45 11.83 -5.51
N PHE A 65 29.88 11.36 -6.61
CA PHE A 65 29.99 9.98 -7.05
C PHE A 65 30.99 9.93 -8.21
N GLU A 66 32.22 9.52 -7.91
CA GLU A 66 33.21 9.25 -8.94
C GLU A 66 32.77 8.05 -9.78
N THR A 67 32.62 8.31 -11.08
CA THR A 67 32.27 7.33 -12.11
C THR A 67 33.46 6.40 -12.38
N GLY A 68 33.31 5.11 -12.10
CA GLY A 68 34.34 4.13 -12.43
C GLY A 68 34.07 2.70 -11.97
N GLY A 69 32.87 2.17 -12.19
CA GLY A 69 32.54 0.76 -11.92
C GLY A 69 31.04 0.52 -12.00
N GLU A 70 30.62 -0.64 -12.50
CA GLU A 70 29.22 -1.05 -12.51
C GLU A 70 28.69 -1.05 -11.07
N VAL A 71 27.87 -0.05 -10.75
CA VAL A 71 27.31 0.10 -9.41
C VAL A 71 26.12 -0.82 -9.32
N ASP A 72 26.33 -2.03 -8.80
CA ASP A 72 25.21 -2.82 -8.33
C ASP A 72 24.60 -2.09 -7.12
N ILE A 73 23.46 -1.46 -7.34
CA ILE A 73 22.69 -0.69 -6.35
C ILE A 73 22.36 -1.57 -5.13
N TRP A 74 22.30 -2.89 -5.34
CA TRP A 74 22.02 -3.88 -4.31
C TRP A 74 23.27 -4.38 -3.56
N SER A 75 24.47 -4.04 -4.05
CA SER A 75 25.74 -4.41 -3.41
C SER A 75 26.14 -3.50 -2.25
N VAL A 76 25.42 -2.39 -2.03
CA VAL A 76 25.70 -1.46 -0.93
C VAL A 76 25.54 -2.18 0.40
N ARG A 77 26.67 -2.35 1.11
CA ARG A 77 26.71 -2.95 2.43
C ARG A 77 25.83 -2.13 3.37
N ARG A 78 24.69 -2.70 3.79
CA ARG A 78 23.78 -2.04 4.74
C ARG A 78 24.55 -1.76 6.03
N LEU A 79 24.69 -0.47 6.36
CA LEU A 79 25.36 -0.02 7.59
C LEU A 79 24.70 -0.57 8.86
N MET A 80 23.42 -0.91 8.78
CA MET A 80 22.70 -1.65 9.80
C MET A 80 22.06 -2.89 9.20
N GLU A 81 22.36 -4.04 9.79
CA GLU A 81 21.69 -5.29 9.47
C GLU A 81 20.22 -5.21 9.91
N TRP A 82 19.33 -5.70 9.03
CA TRP A 82 17.92 -5.84 9.39
C TRP A 82 17.81 -6.86 10.52
N ARG A 83 17.25 -6.45 11.67
CA ARG A 83 16.97 -7.35 12.80
C ARG A 83 15.47 -7.63 12.85
N PRO A 84 15.03 -8.90 12.79
CA PRO A 84 13.63 -9.25 13.02
C PRO A 84 13.24 -8.88 14.45
N CYS A 85 11.96 -8.57 14.65
CA CYS A 85 11.42 -8.37 15.99
C CYS A 85 11.61 -9.65 16.83
N LYS A 86 12.08 -9.54 18.09
CA LYS A 86 12.39 -10.71 18.93
C LYS A 86 11.21 -11.68 19.08
N TRP A 87 9.99 -11.17 19.13
CA TRP A 87 8.77 -11.99 19.20
C TRP A 87 8.57 -12.88 17.95
N TRP A 88 9.06 -12.47 16.78
CA TRP A 88 9.02 -13.26 15.54
C TRP A 88 9.95 -14.47 15.62
N LEU A 89 11.12 -14.31 16.25
CA LEU A 89 12.10 -15.38 16.44
C LEU A 89 11.74 -16.31 17.60
N GLN A 90 11.05 -15.80 18.63
CA GLN A 90 10.74 -16.52 19.87
C GLN A 90 9.37 -17.20 19.85
N GLY A 91 8.49 -16.83 18.92
CA GLY A 91 7.21 -17.50 18.75
C GLY A 91 7.42 -18.91 18.21
N HIS A 92 6.98 -19.93 18.96
CA HIS A 92 6.69 -21.23 18.36
C HIS A 92 5.76 -20.98 17.17
N GLN A 93 6.26 -21.15 15.96
CA GLN A 93 5.43 -21.11 14.77
C GLN A 93 4.53 -22.34 14.85
N THR A 94 3.29 -22.14 15.30
CA THR A 94 2.30 -23.22 15.34
C THR A 94 2.21 -23.83 13.96
N ALA A 95 2.37 -25.15 13.87
CA ALA A 95 2.25 -25.85 12.61
C ALA A 95 0.94 -25.42 11.92
N LEU A 96 1.02 -25.14 10.62
CA LEU A 96 -0.18 -24.85 9.85
C LEU A 96 -1.10 -26.08 9.93
N PRO A 97 -2.41 -25.88 10.20
CA PRO A 97 -3.36 -26.98 10.11
C PRO A 97 -3.39 -27.50 8.67
N LEU A 98 -3.65 -28.81 8.53
CA LEU A 98 -3.79 -29.46 7.21
C LEU A 98 -4.95 -28.84 6.41
N GLU A 99 -6.00 -28.47 7.13
CA GLU A 99 -7.23 -27.84 6.65
C GLU A 99 -7.18 -26.32 6.89
N THR A 100 -7.40 -25.52 5.84
CA THR A 100 -7.50 -24.05 5.95
C THR A 100 -8.96 -23.58 6.02
N ASN A 101 -9.20 -22.43 6.64
CA ASN A 101 -10.54 -21.85 6.84
C ASN A 101 -11.17 -21.24 5.58
N GLY A 102 -10.43 -21.13 4.47
CA GLY A 102 -10.91 -20.57 3.22
C GLY A 102 -9.78 -19.95 2.41
N TYR A 103 -10.14 -19.04 1.49
CA TYR A 103 -9.23 -18.37 0.56
C TYR A 103 -9.29 -16.87 0.71
N ILE A 104 -8.12 -16.26 0.78
CA ILE A 104 -7.91 -14.80 0.84
C ILE A 104 -7.11 -14.37 -0.37
N ARG A 105 -7.54 -13.31 -1.05
CA ARG A 105 -6.74 -12.60 -2.05
C ARG A 105 -6.59 -11.14 -1.63
N VAL A 106 -5.43 -10.56 -1.92
CA VAL A 106 -5.22 -9.12 -1.77
C VAL A 106 -5.09 -8.49 -3.13
N ASP A 107 -5.94 -7.50 -3.38
CA ASP A 107 -5.89 -6.66 -4.57
C ASP A 107 -5.12 -5.40 -4.17
N CYS A 108 -3.88 -5.29 -4.67
CA CYS A 108 -2.93 -4.25 -4.30
C CYS A 108 -3.01 -3.07 -5.29
N TYR A 109 -3.00 -1.84 -4.75
CA TYR A 109 -3.12 -0.61 -5.54
C TYR A 109 -1.93 0.32 -5.29
N GLY A 110 -1.76 1.30 -6.19
CA GLY A 110 -0.78 2.38 -6.02
C GLY A 110 0.62 2.03 -6.53
N GLY A 111 1.65 2.54 -5.85
CA GLY A 111 3.05 2.30 -6.24
C GLY A 111 3.65 1.05 -5.61
N LEU A 112 4.81 0.59 -6.10
CA LEU A 112 5.48 -0.65 -5.65
C LEU A 112 5.67 -0.74 -4.13
N ASN A 113 6.01 0.36 -3.47
CA ASN A 113 6.15 0.41 -2.00
C ASN A 113 4.82 0.26 -1.26
N GLN A 114 3.70 0.67 -1.86
CA GLN A 114 2.36 0.50 -1.31
C GLN A 114 1.90 -0.95 -1.51
N MET A 115 2.05 -1.47 -2.73
CA MET A 115 1.78 -2.87 -3.06
C MET A 115 2.55 -3.83 -2.14
N ARG A 116 3.83 -3.55 -1.87
CA ARG A 116 4.63 -4.34 -0.93
C ARG A 116 4.00 -4.39 0.47
N ARG A 117 3.48 -3.28 0.98
CA ARG A 117 2.84 -3.25 2.30
C ARG A 117 1.53 -4.03 2.28
N ASP A 118 0.68 -3.78 1.29
CA ASP A 118 -0.64 -4.41 1.19
C ASP A 118 -0.54 -5.94 1.12
N PHE A 119 0.37 -6.46 0.28
CA PHE A 119 0.57 -7.91 0.18
C PHE A 119 1.19 -8.50 1.47
N CYS A 120 2.13 -7.81 2.12
CA CYS A 120 2.68 -8.25 3.40
C CYS A 120 1.60 -8.31 4.50
N ASP A 121 0.71 -7.33 4.56
CA ASP A 121 -0.45 -7.36 5.46
C ASP A 121 -1.36 -8.55 5.15
N GLY A 122 -1.59 -8.82 3.85
CA GLY A 122 -2.30 -10.00 3.37
C GLY A 122 -1.74 -11.33 3.87
N VAL A 123 -0.42 -11.50 3.81
CA VAL A 123 0.28 -12.69 4.33
C VAL A 123 0.04 -12.84 5.83
N GLY A 124 0.14 -11.74 6.58
CA GLY A 124 -0.13 -11.73 8.03
C GLY A 124 -1.57 -12.09 8.38
N ILE A 125 -2.55 -11.54 7.63
CA ILE A 125 -3.97 -11.81 7.82
C ILE A 125 -4.29 -13.27 7.47
N ALA A 126 -3.74 -13.80 6.38
CA ALA A 126 -3.93 -15.20 5.99
C ALA A 126 -3.37 -16.16 7.07
N ARG A 127 -2.20 -15.83 7.63
CA ARG A 127 -1.66 -16.56 8.78
C ARG A 127 -2.57 -16.48 10.01
N LEU A 128 -3.03 -15.29 10.36
CA LEU A 128 -3.89 -15.04 11.51
C LEU A 128 -5.19 -15.84 11.42
N LEU A 129 -5.81 -15.87 10.24
CA LEU A 129 -7.10 -16.51 10.00
C LEU A 129 -6.98 -17.99 9.57
N LYS A 130 -5.76 -18.54 9.52
CA LYS A 130 -5.47 -19.90 9.03
C LYS A 130 -6.08 -20.16 7.65
N ALA A 131 -5.98 -19.18 6.76
CA ALA A 131 -6.52 -19.22 5.41
C ALA A 131 -5.42 -19.52 4.38
N THR A 132 -5.84 -19.99 3.20
CA THR A 132 -4.97 -20.10 2.03
C THR A 132 -4.88 -18.75 1.35
N LEU A 133 -3.66 -18.27 1.10
CA LEU A 133 -3.39 -17.07 0.34
C LEU A 133 -3.40 -17.38 -1.16
N VAL A 134 -4.26 -16.71 -1.91
CA VAL A 134 -4.21 -16.69 -3.37
C VAL A 134 -3.21 -15.62 -3.78
N LEU A 135 -2.47 -15.84 -4.87
CA LEU A 135 -1.51 -14.85 -5.38
C LEU A 135 -2.13 -13.45 -5.42
N PRO A 136 -1.42 -12.43 -4.89
CA PRO A 136 -1.89 -11.06 -4.93
C PRO A 136 -2.15 -10.60 -6.36
N LYS A 137 -3.18 -9.78 -6.55
CA LYS A 137 -3.47 -9.15 -7.83
C LYS A 137 -2.97 -7.71 -7.79
N PHE A 138 -2.10 -7.35 -8.73
CA PHE A 138 -1.72 -5.96 -8.94
C PHE A 138 -2.72 -5.32 -9.87
N GLU A 139 -3.37 -4.26 -9.40
CA GLU A 139 -4.30 -3.49 -10.20
C GLU A 139 -3.53 -2.41 -10.97
N VAL A 140 -3.99 -2.16 -12.20
CA VAL A 140 -3.36 -1.21 -13.12
C VAL A 140 -3.31 0.17 -12.47
N ALA A 141 -2.10 0.65 -12.19
CA ALA A 141 -1.91 1.97 -11.63
C ALA A 141 -2.11 3.02 -12.72
N SER A 142 -3.21 3.77 -12.65
CA SER A 142 -3.57 4.80 -13.64
C SER A 142 -2.51 5.89 -13.85
N TYR A 143 -1.65 6.12 -12.86
CA TYR A 143 -0.60 7.15 -12.93
C TYR A 143 0.64 6.71 -13.71
N TRP A 144 0.98 5.42 -13.71
CA TRP A 144 2.20 4.90 -14.35
C TRP A 144 1.91 4.01 -15.57
N ASN A 145 0.63 3.82 -15.92
CA ASN A 145 0.13 2.93 -17.00
C ASN A 145 0.79 1.54 -16.97
N GLU A 146 1.05 1.05 -15.76
CA GLU A 146 1.75 -0.22 -15.56
C GLU A 146 0.73 -1.36 -15.60
N THR A 147 0.96 -2.33 -16.50
CA THR A 147 0.08 -3.50 -16.69
C THR A 147 0.68 -4.80 -16.17
N SER A 148 1.91 -4.74 -15.64
CA SER A 148 2.60 -5.87 -15.04
C SER A 148 1.80 -6.46 -13.87
N GLY A 149 1.64 -7.78 -13.88
CA GLY A 149 1.09 -8.55 -12.79
C GLY A 149 2.12 -8.85 -11.71
N PHE A 150 1.69 -9.56 -10.66
CA PHE A 150 2.57 -9.93 -9.55
C PHE A 150 3.78 -10.78 -10.02
N ALA A 151 3.54 -11.68 -10.98
CA ALA A 151 4.56 -12.59 -11.53
C ALA A 151 5.63 -11.88 -12.39
N ASP A 152 5.29 -10.72 -12.94
CA ASP A 152 6.21 -9.93 -13.78
C ASP A 152 7.19 -9.13 -12.91
N VAL A 153 6.81 -8.85 -11.65
CA VAL A 153 7.59 -8.06 -10.70
C VAL A 153 8.33 -8.94 -9.68
N TYR A 154 7.74 -10.07 -9.28
CA TYR A 154 8.27 -10.96 -8.25
C TYR A 154 8.48 -12.39 -8.76
N ASP A 155 9.58 -13.01 -8.34
CA ASP A 155 9.81 -14.44 -8.54
C ASP A 155 8.75 -15.24 -7.73
N LEU A 156 7.79 -15.80 -8.47
CA LEU A 156 6.68 -16.57 -7.91
C LEU A 156 7.15 -17.81 -7.16
N ASP A 157 8.11 -18.53 -7.70
CA ASP A 157 8.50 -19.83 -7.17
C ASP A 157 9.35 -19.63 -5.92
N TYR A 158 10.24 -18.64 -5.93
CA TYR A 158 10.93 -18.19 -4.71
C TYR A 158 9.92 -17.75 -3.65
N PHE A 159 8.92 -16.93 -4.01
CA PHE A 159 7.90 -16.47 -3.06
C PHE A 159 7.14 -17.64 -2.41
N ILE A 160 6.63 -18.58 -3.22
CA ILE A 160 5.90 -19.75 -2.72
C ILE A 160 6.79 -20.61 -1.82
N GLN A 161 8.05 -20.81 -2.20
CA GLN A 161 9.02 -21.55 -1.40
C GLN A 161 9.27 -20.88 -0.04
N GLN A 162 9.45 -19.55 -0.01
CA GLN A 162 9.68 -18.82 1.24
C GLN A 162 8.46 -18.77 2.16
N MET A 163 7.25 -18.85 1.60
CA MET A 163 6.01 -18.89 2.39
C MET A 163 5.69 -20.29 2.92
N ASN A 164 6.35 -21.33 2.42
CA ASN A 164 6.12 -22.71 2.84
C ASN A 164 6.33 -22.87 4.36
N GLY A 165 5.39 -23.53 5.02
CA GLY A 165 5.36 -23.66 6.49
C GLY A 165 4.79 -22.44 7.23
N PHE A 166 4.77 -21.25 6.62
CA PHE A 166 4.19 -20.05 7.22
C PHE A 166 2.72 -19.85 6.83
N VAL A 167 2.43 -19.83 5.52
CA VAL A 167 1.07 -19.77 4.96
C VAL A 167 0.97 -20.64 3.70
N LYS A 168 -0.19 -21.27 3.48
CA LYS A 168 -0.44 -22.00 2.22
C LYS A 168 -0.70 -20.98 1.11
N VAL A 169 0.07 -21.05 0.02
CA VAL A 169 -0.08 -20.17 -1.15
C VAL A 169 -0.57 -20.97 -2.36
N VAL A 170 -1.53 -20.43 -3.11
CA VAL A 170 -2.01 -21.00 -4.37
C VAL A 170 -1.92 -19.97 -5.50
N LYS A 171 -1.54 -20.42 -6.70
CA LYS A 171 -1.41 -19.54 -7.88
C LYS A 171 -2.77 -19.03 -8.36
N THR A 172 -3.74 -19.94 -8.43
CA THR A 172 -5.11 -19.64 -8.85
C THR A 172 -6.11 -20.22 -7.86
N LEU A 173 -7.30 -19.65 -7.84
CA LEU A 173 -8.40 -20.14 -7.02
C LEU A 173 -8.94 -21.46 -7.62
N PRO A 174 -9.35 -22.44 -6.80
CA PRO A 174 -10.04 -23.63 -7.31
C PRO A 174 -11.31 -23.25 -8.09
N PRO A 175 -11.64 -23.97 -9.17
CA PRO A 175 -12.75 -23.63 -10.07
C PRO A 175 -14.11 -23.53 -9.36
N ASP A 176 -14.34 -24.40 -8.37
CA ASP A 176 -15.58 -24.44 -7.58
C ASP A 176 -15.84 -23.14 -6.79
N ILE A 177 -14.76 -22.47 -6.38
CA ILE A 177 -14.81 -21.22 -5.61
C ILE A 177 -14.70 -20.01 -6.56
N ALA A 178 -14.02 -20.15 -7.71
CA ALA A 178 -13.84 -19.10 -8.70
C ALA A 178 -15.15 -18.61 -9.33
N THR A 179 -16.17 -19.47 -9.35
CA THR A 179 -17.50 -19.14 -9.89
C THR A 179 -18.30 -18.21 -8.96
N LYS A 180 -17.92 -18.11 -7.67
CA LYS A 180 -18.65 -17.32 -6.67
C LYS A 180 -18.10 -15.91 -6.55
N GLU A 181 -18.99 -14.93 -6.36
CA GLU A 181 -18.56 -13.56 -6.10
C GLU A 181 -17.76 -13.48 -4.79
N PRO A 182 -16.59 -12.80 -4.80
CA PRO A 182 -15.80 -12.64 -3.60
C PRO A 182 -16.42 -11.63 -2.63
N VAL A 183 -16.35 -11.94 -1.34
CA VAL A 183 -16.71 -10.99 -0.27
C VAL A 183 -15.61 -9.94 -0.19
N GLN A 184 -15.96 -8.68 -0.45
CA GLN A 184 -15.05 -7.54 -0.37
C GLN A 184 -14.96 -7.04 1.08
N VAL A 185 -13.74 -6.94 1.59
CA VAL A 185 -13.48 -6.36 2.92
C VAL A 185 -12.98 -4.94 2.77
N ASP A 186 -13.69 -4.01 3.40
CA ASP A 186 -13.23 -2.63 3.50
C ASP A 186 -12.00 -2.53 4.43
N CYS A 187 -10.91 -2.01 3.88
CA CYS A 187 -9.63 -1.78 4.54
C CYS A 187 -9.38 -0.29 4.84
N SER A 188 -10.37 0.58 4.67
CA SER A 188 -10.23 2.04 4.87
C SER A 188 -9.84 2.42 6.30
N LYS A 189 -10.23 1.61 7.28
CA LYS A 189 -9.92 1.81 8.69
C LYS A 189 -8.83 0.85 9.14
N ARG A 190 -7.95 1.31 10.03
CA ARG A 190 -7.01 0.43 10.72
C ARG A 190 -7.81 -0.61 11.50
N LYS A 191 -7.54 -1.88 11.24
CA LYS A 191 -8.12 -3.02 11.95
C LYS A 191 -7.06 -3.68 12.82
N GLY A 192 -7.41 -3.96 14.06
CA GLY A 192 -6.63 -4.80 14.97
C GLY A 192 -6.82 -6.29 14.67
N GLN A 193 -6.09 -7.11 15.40
CA GLN A 193 -6.16 -8.57 15.26
C GLN A 193 -7.57 -9.12 15.50
N PHE A 194 -8.25 -8.65 16.56
CA PHE A 194 -9.61 -9.07 16.91
C PHE A 194 -10.63 -8.69 15.83
N ASP A 195 -10.48 -7.51 15.22
CA ASP A 195 -11.40 -7.03 14.19
C ASP A 195 -11.43 -7.97 12.97
N TYR A 196 -10.27 -8.52 12.57
CA TYR A 196 -10.21 -9.47 11.46
C TYR A 196 -10.87 -10.81 11.82
N VAL A 197 -10.67 -11.28 13.05
CA VAL A 197 -11.29 -12.52 13.52
C VAL A 197 -12.81 -12.38 13.56
N GLU A 198 -13.33 -11.27 14.06
CA GLU A 198 -14.78 -11.07 14.18
C GLU A 198 -15.45 -10.78 12.83
N SER A 199 -14.85 -9.91 12.01
CA SER A 199 -15.49 -9.47 10.75
C SER A 199 -15.23 -10.38 9.55
N VAL A 200 -14.06 -11.03 9.47
CA VAL A 200 -13.65 -11.77 8.26
C VAL A 200 -13.80 -13.28 8.42
N LEU A 201 -13.48 -13.84 9.59
CA LEU A 201 -13.51 -15.28 9.79
C LEU A 201 -14.88 -15.92 9.49
N PRO A 202 -16.03 -15.35 9.90
CA PRO A 202 -17.33 -15.93 9.58
C PRO A 202 -17.58 -16.02 8.06
N SER A 203 -17.13 -15.01 7.32
CA SER A 203 -17.26 -14.95 5.85
C SER A 203 -16.39 -16.00 5.16
N LEU A 204 -15.21 -16.31 5.71
CA LEU A 204 -14.35 -17.37 5.19
C LEU A 204 -14.98 -18.75 5.37
N LEU A 205 -15.48 -19.04 6.58
CA LEU A 205 -16.07 -20.33 6.91
C LEU A 205 -17.34 -20.60 6.09
N LYS A 206 -18.24 -19.61 5.97
CA LYS A 206 -19.45 -19.73 5.14
C LYS A 206 -19.12 -20.00 3.66
N GLY A 207 -18.02 -19.44 3.17
CA GLY A 207 -17.56 -19.63 1.80
C GLY A 207 -16.88 -20.98 1.55
N LYS A 208 -16.60 -21.78 2.60
CA LYS A 208 -16.00 -23.11 2.52
C LYS A 208 -17.05 -24.23 2.50
N GLU A 209 -18.16 -24.05 3.21
CA GLU A 209 -19.22 -25.06 3.35
C GLU A 209 -20.19 -25.13 2.16
N ASN A 210 -20.26 -24.07 1.35
CA ASN A 210 -21.06 -24.04 0.12
C ASN A 210 -20.17 -24.29 -1.09
#